data_AF-A0A8H4PDX4-F1
#
_entry.id   AF-A0A8H4PDX4-F1
#
_cell.length_a   1.000
_cell.length_b   1.000
_cell.length_c   1.000
_cell.angle_alpha   90.00
_cell.angle_beta   90.00
_cell.angle_gamma   90.00
#
_symmetry.space_group_name_H-M   'P 1'
#
loop_
_entity.id
_entity.type
_entity.pdbx_description
1 polymer ?
#
loop_
_entity_poly.entity_id
_entity_poly.type
_entity_poly.pdbx_seq_one_letter_code
_entity_poly.pdbx_strand_id
1 'polypeptide(L)'
;MVPEEFVWTGFYPPDEAEAAQTEAGQVKPVYLDLQLEDGEELPEIPVVNNCTFELISWSLFFSPRVMCRMASKMTQLKRLELDLSDEERRDPALRIEQRQGLAESLHTLPETITHFELRYSRPTPDDHSLRQQNIIPPGQTYDNLSKALYTFSLRENLVKFVANGSWETDIFHPSDKDITLVSLWPKMETYQVGFLPVTPSGKWLAIDHPSTRLREEYLWFEDSDVVGTIFRGPVDPRFAKRVLPLLGRVATHSPKLKSMKMDAGVPSEYHIWYSGRMHGNGTEESKRKACMKITGKFIPKPDEEALRVWREAAEAHGQELYLEWNDHSRNPRRKEYFE
;
A
#
# COMPACT_ATOMS: atom_id res chain seq x y z
N MET A 1 -12.68 16.47 15.90
CA MET A 1 -13.18 15.97 14.59
C MET A 1 -12.00 15.70 13.66
N VAL A 2 -11.50 14.46 13.69
CA VAL A 2 -10.79 13.93 12.52
C VAL A 2 -11.87 13.79 11.45
N PRO A 3 -11.73 14.39 10.26
CA PRO A 3 -12.79 14.29 9.27
C PRO A 3 -12.95 12.81 8.92
N GLU A 4 -14.18 12.29 9.08
CA GLU A 4 -14.62 10.92 8.72
C GLU A 4 -14.42 10.60 7.22
N GLU A 5 -13.88 11.56 6.46
CA GLU A 5 -13.67 11.53 5.02
C GLU A 5 -12.29 10.97 4.61
N PHE A 6 -11.42 10.65 5.59
CA PHE A 6 -10.02 10.21 5.35
C PHE A 6 -9.68 8.82 5.89
N VAL A 7 -10.67 8.09 6.41
CA VAL A 7 -10.58 6.63 6.57
C VAL A 7 -10.95 6.04 5.22
N TRP A 8 -10.08 5.20 4.67
CA TRP A 8 -10.24 4.51 3.38
C TRP A 8 -11.71 4.15 3.12
N THR A 9 -12.35 4.92 2.23
CA THR A 9 -13.79 4.87 2.00
C THR A 9 -14.17 3.52 1.41
N GLY A 10 -14.78 2.68 2.24
CA GLY A 10 -15.37 1.41 1.78
C GLY A 10 -15.62 0.34 2.83
N PHE A 11 -15.23 0.51 4.10
CA PHE A 11 -15.51 -0.49 5.13
C PHE A 11 -15.92 0.21 6.43
N TYR A 12 -17.05 -0.20 7.01
CA TYR A 12 -17.25 -0.04 8.45
C TYR A 12 -16.18 -0.92 9.09
N PRO A 13 -15.17 -0.38 9.78
CA PRO A 13 -14.22 -1.22 10.48
C PRO A 13 -15.00 -2.19 11.38
N PRO A 14 -14.48 -3.41 11.63
CA PRO A 14 -15.01 -4.23 12.71
C PRO A 14 -15.04 -3.37 13.98
N ASP A 15 -16.08 -3.54 14.80
CA ASP A 15 -16.46 -2.65 15.92
C ASP A 15 -15.23 -1.98 16.57
N GLU A 16 -15.15 -0.65 16.51
CA GLU A 16 -14.04 0.13 17.08
C GLU A 16 -13.81 -0.24 18.56
N ALA A 17 -14.87 -0.67 19.27
CA ALA A 17 -14.76 -1.19 20.61
C ALA A 17 -13.94 -2.50 20.70
N GLU A 18 -14.09 -3.41 19.74
CA GLU A 18 -13.30 -4.66 19.68
C GLU A 18 -11.83 -4.38 19.34
N ALA A 19 -11.57 -3.43 18.45
CA ALA A 19 -10.22 -2.97 18.14
C ALA A 19 -9.54 -2.40 19.40
N ALA A 20 -10.22 -1.53 20.14
CA ALA A 20 -9.72 -0.94 21.38
C ALA A 20 -9.47 -2.00 22.47
N GLN A 21 -10.36 -2.99 22.60
CA GLN A 21 -10.17 -4.10 23.55
C GLN A 21 -8.95 -4.97 23.18
N THR A 22 -8.74 -5.24 21.89
CA THR A 22 -7.57 -5.97 21.40
C THR A 22 -6.30 -5.16 21.62
N GLU A 23 -6.33 -3.86 21.36
CA GLU A 23 -5.22 -2.94 21.59
C GLU A 23 -4.88 -2.81 23.07
N ALA A 24 -5.88 -2.82 23.96
CA ALA A 24 -5.71 -2.90 25.41
C ALA A 24 -5.24 -4.29 25.89
N GLY A 25 -5.30 -5.30 25.00
CA GLY A 25 -5.02 -6.72 25.27
C GLY A 25 -5.98 -7.35 26.27
N GLN A 26 -7.18 -6.81 26.33
CA GLN A 26 -8.33 -7.44 26.99
C GLN A 26 -8.81 -8.65 26.17
N VAL A 27 -8.60 -8.61 24.85
CA VAL A 27 -8.88 -9.71 23.93
C VAL A 27 -7.59 -10.13 23.22
N LYS A 28 -7.35 -11.44 23.12
CA LYS A 28 -6.20 -11.99 22.40
C LYS A 28 -6.66 -12.41 20.99
N PRO A 29 -6.00 -11.92 19.92
CA PRO A 29 -6.19 -12.42 18.56
C PRO A 29 -6.07 -13.94 18.47
N VAL A 30 -7.03 -14.56 17.79
CA VAL A 30 -7.03 -15.98 17.44
C VAL A 30 -6.94 -16.11 15.93
N TYR A 31 -5.96 -16.88 15.49
CA TYR A 31 -5.76 -17.21 14.08
C TYR A 31 -6.29 -18.61 13.79
N LEU A 32 -7.34 -18.65 12.98
CA LEU A 32 -7.94 -19.87 12.45
C LEU A 32 -7.01 -20.49 11.43
N ASP A 33 -6.69 -21.77 11.68
CA ASP A 33 -6.03 -22.65 10.74
C ASP A 33 -6.97 -23.80 10.37
N LEU A 34 -6.76 -24.39 9.20
CA LEU A 34 -7.55 -25.53 8.71
C LEU A 34 -7.18 -26.84 9.40
N GLN A 35 -6.10 -26.86 10.20
CA GLN A 35 -5.64 -28.03 10.96
C GLN A 35 -5.56 -29.32 10.13
N LEU A 36 -5.21 -29.18 8.85
CA LEU A 36 -5.11 -30.30 7.91
C LEU A 36 -3.93 -31.20 8.32
N GLU A 37 -4.14 -32.51 8.29
CA GLU A 37 -3.08 -33.48 8.57
C GLU A 37 -1.97 -33.42 7.49
N ASP A 38 -0.78 -33.91 7.81
CA ASP A 38 0.34 -33.95 6.85
C ASP A 38 -0.07 -34.74 5.60
N GLY A 39 -0.07 -34.05 4.44
CA GLY A 39 -0.46 -34.63 3.15
C GLY A 39 -1.94 -34.53 2.80
N GLU A 40 -2.77 -33.96 3.68
CA GLU A 40 -4.18 -33.72 3.38
C GLU A 40 -4.32 -32.48 2.47
N GLU A 41 -4.93 -32.67 1.30
CA GLU A 41 -5.17 -31.61 0.34
C GLU A 41 -6.64 -31.20 0.30
N LEU A 42 -6.86 -29.89 0.29
CA LEU A 42 -8.19 -29.36 -0.01
C LEU A 42 -8.62 -29.74 -1.44
N PRO A 43 -9.89 -30.09 -1.66
CA PRO A 43 -10.40 -30.41 -3.00
C PRO A 43 -10.34 -29.18 -3.90
N GLU A 44 -10.14 -29.40 -5.21
CA GLU A 44 -10.23 -28.33 -6.21
C GLU A 44 -11.66 -27.80 -6.32
N ILE A 45 -11.79 -26.49 -6.51
CA ILE A 45 -13.05 -25.77 -6.68
C ILE A 45 -12.97 -24.93 -7.96
N PRO A 46 -13.01 -25.56 -9.15
CA PRO A 46 -12.72 -24.90 -10.42
C PRO A 46 -13.78 -23.88 -10.85
N VAL A 47 -14.95 -23.87 -10.22
CA VAL A 47 -16.08 -23.01 -10.60
C VAL A 47 -15.97 -21.58 -10.05
N VAL A 48 -15.11 -21.34 -9.06
CA VAL A 48 -14.97 -20.03 -8.41
C VAL A 48 -14.06 -19.13 -9.23
N ASN A 49 -14.60 -18.03 -9.71
CA ASN A 49 -13.88 -17.02 -10.48
C ASN A 49 -13.58 -15.73 -9.70
N ASN A 50 -14.27 -15.49 -8.58
CA ASN A 50 -14.07 -14.35 -7.69
C ASN A 50 -14.12 -14.85 -6.24
N CYS A 51 -13.15 -14.44 -5.43
CA CYS A 51 -13.10 -14.75 -4.01
C CYS A 51 -12.69 -13.53 -3.21
N THR A 52 -13.41 -13.25 -2.14
CA THR A 52 -13.13 -12.17 -1.19
C THR A 52 -13.09 -12.77 0.20
N PHE A 53 -12.02 -12.47 0.93
CA PHE A 53 -11.91 -12.76 2.35
C PHE A 53 -12.00 -11.43 3.10
N GLU A 54 -13.05 -11.26 3.88
CA GLU A 54 -13.32 -10.03 4.62
C GLU A 54 -12.84 -10.12 6.07
N LEU A 55 -12.34 -9.00 6.57
CA LEU A 55 -11.97 -8.84 7.97
C LEU A 55 -13.23 -8.48 8.78
N ILE A 56 -13.84 -9.48 9.41
CA ILE A 56 -15.12 -9.32 10.13
C ILE A 56 -14.97 -9.09 11.64
N SER A 57 -13.77 -9.31 12.19
CA SER A 57 -13.48 -9.21 13.63
C SER A 57 -12.02 -8.81 13.84
N TRP A 58 -11.74 -8.12 14.95
CA TRP A 58 -10.37 -7.81 15.41
C TRP A 58 -9.79 -8.86 16.38
N SER A 59 -10.58 -9.87 16.74
CA SER A 59 -10.15 -10.95 17.64
C SER A 59 -10.11 -12.33 16.99
N LEU A 60 -10.76 -12.50 15.84
CA LEU A 60 -10.80 -13.77 15.11
C LEU A 60 -10.43 -13.55 13.63
N PHE A 61 -9.28 -14.10 13.25
CA PHE A 61 -8.69 -13.96 11.92
C PHE A 61 -8.48 -15.32 11.29
N PHE A 62 -8.50 -15.44 9.96
CA PHE A 62 -7.82 -16.56 9.32
C PHE A 62 -6.34 -16.23 9.17
N SER A 63 -5.47 -17.24 9.31
CA SER A 63 -4.07 -17.02 8.94
C SER A 63 -3.99 -16.66 7.45
N PRO A 64 -3.16 -15.68 7.04
CA PRO A 64 -3.00 -15.33 5.63
C PRO A 64 -2.62 -16.53 4.75
N ARG A 65 -1.81 -17.45 5.30
CA ARG A 65 -1.42 -18.70 4.65
C ARG A 65 -2.63 -19.58 4.32
N VAL A 66 -3.59 -19.69 5.24
CA VAL A 66 -4.81 -20.49 5.05
C VAL A 66 -5.67 -19.91 3.93
N MET A 67 -5.85 -18.59 3.91
CA MET A 67 -6.62 -17.93 2.85
C MET A 67 -5.98 -18.18 1.47
N CYS A 68 -4.66 -18.06 1.36
CA CYS A 68 -3.93 -18.41 0.13
C CYS A 68 -4.09 -19.89 -0.24
N ARG A 69 -4.02 -20.81 0.73
CA ARG A 69 -4.21 -22.24 0.50
C ARG A 69 -5.62 -22.54 -0.02
N MET A 70 -6.66 -21.91 0.52
CA MET A 70 -8.03 -22.04 0.01
C MET A 70 -8.15 -21.48 -1.41
N ALA A 71 -7.62 -20.29 -1.66
CA ALA A 71 -7.63 -19.66 -2.99
C ALA A 71 -6.81 -20.46 -4.03
N SER A 72 -5.76 -21.18 -3.63
CA SER A 72 -4.96 -22.03 -4.52
C SER A 72 -5.77 -23.13 -5.19
N LYS A 73 -6.85 -23.59 -4.54
CA LYS A 73 -7.73 -24.63 -5.06
C LYS A 73 -8.80 -24.11 -6.02
N MET A 74 -8.94 -22.80 -6.17
CA MET A 74 -9.87 -22.16 -7.09
C MET A 74 -9.20 -21.97 -8.46
N THR A 75 -9.05 -23.05 -9.24
CA THR A 75 -8.17 -23.08 -10.43
C THR A 75 -8.58 -22.12 -11.57
N GLN A 76 -9.80 -21.56 -11.55
CA GLN A 76 -10.26 -20.53 -12.50
C GLN A 76 -10.37 -19.13 -11.90
N LEU A 77 -9.80 -18.91 -10.70
CA LEU A 77 -9.89 -17.64 -9.97
C LEU A 77 -9.33 -16.48 -10.81
N LYS A 78 -10.14 -15.44 -11.02
CA LYS A 78 -9.81 -14.22 -11.77
C LYS A 78 -9.63 -13.02 -10.86
N ARG A 79 -10.41 -12.93 -9.78
CA ARG A 79 -10.33 -11.85 -8.79
C ARG A 79 -10.14 -12.43 -7.40
N LEU A 80 -9.12 -11.95 -6.70
CA LEU A 80 -8.87 -12.26 -5.31
C LEU A 80 -8.75 -10.97 -4.50
N GLU A 81 -9.53 -10.89 -3.43
CA GLU A 81 -9.46 -9.81 -2.45
C GLU A 81 -9.18 -10.41 -1.07
N LEU A 82 -8.15 -9.88 -0.41
CA LEU A 82 -7.69 -10.33 0.90
C LEU A 82 -7.70 -9.14 1.87
N ASP A 83 -8.59 -9.20 2.86
CA ASP A 83 -8.59 -8.29 4.00
C ASP A 83 -8.03 -8.99 5.22
N LEU A 84 -6.83 -8.57 5.61
CA LEU A 84 -6.01 -9.21 6.63
C LEU A 84 -5.68 -8.22 7.74
N SER A 85 -5.37 -8.73 8.93
CA SER A 85 -4.94 -7.94 10.09
C SER A 85 -3.42 -8.05 10.31
N ASP A 86 -2.72 -6.92 10.31
CA ASP A 86 -1.29 -6.78 10.67
C ASP A 86 -1.16 -6.23 12.11
N GLU A 87 -2.10 -6.58 12.99
CA GLU A 87 -2.31 -5.97 14.32
C GLU A 87 -1.60 -6.70 15.48
N GLU A 88 -0.66 -7.60 15.19
CA GLU A 88 0.12 -8.35 16.20
C GLU A 88 1.20 -7.46 16.87
N ARG A 89 0.87 -6.21 17.20
CA ARG A 89 1.78 -5.23 17.80
C ARG A 89 2.43 -5.73 19.08
N ARG A 90 1.65 -6.47 19.88
CA ARG A 90 2.05 -7.05 21.16
C ARG A 90 2.79 -8.38 21.00
N ASP A 91 2.73 -9.00 19.82
CA ASP A 91 3.42 -10.25 19.50
C ASP A 91 4.20 -10.12 18.17
N PRO A 92 5.39 -9.49 18.22
CA PRO A 92 6.22 -9.27 17.03
C PRO A 92 6.63 -10.56 16.33
N ALA A 93 6.78 -11.66 17.09
CA ALA A 93 7.13 -12.96 16.52
C ALA A 93 5.98 -13.50 15.67
N LEU A 94 4.75 -13.43 16.18
CA LEU A 94 3.56 -13.79 15.42
C LEU A 94 3.38 -12.89 14.18
N ARG A 95 3.63 -11.57 14.31
CA ARG A 95 3.60 -10.65 13.16
C ARG A 95 4.57 -11.08 12.06
N ILE A 96 5.81 -11.43 12.44
CA ILE A 96 6.82 -11.92 11.51
C ILE A 96 6.36 -13.22 10.85
N GLU A 97 5.82 -14.15 11.64
CA GLU A 97 5.32 -15.44 11.16
C GLU A 97 4.18 -15.26 10.14
N GLN A 98 3.16 -14.45 10.44
CA GLN A 98 2.02 -14.25 9.53
C GLN A 98 2.45 -13.58 8.22
N ARG A 99 3.35 -12.58 8.29
CA ARG A 99 3.90 -11.94 7.09
C ARG A 99 4.74 -12.89 6.25
N GLN A 100 5.57 -13.71 6.89
CA GLN A 100 6.39 -14.71 6.21
C GLN A 100 5.50 -15.78 5.57
N GLY A 101 4.52 -16.29 6.30
CA GLY A 101 3.56 -17.27 5.81
C GLY A 101 2.76 -16.75 4.61
N LEU A 102 2.35 -15.48 4.63
CA LEU A 102 1.72 -14.85 3.47
C LEU A 102 2.68 -14.76 2.29
N ALA A 103 3.88 -14.23 2.49
CA ALA A 103 4.89 -14.07 1.46
C ALA A 103 5.19 -15.41 0.75
N GLU A 104 5.36 -16.47 1.54
CA GLU A 104 5.57 -17.82 1.05
C GLU A 104 4.34 -18.40 0.37
N SER A 105 3.12 -17.99 0.71
CA SER A 105 1.91 -18.58 0.13
C SER A 105 1.46 -17.92 -1.18
N LEU A 106 1.91 -16.69 -1.47
CA LEU A 106 1.51 -15.96 -2.68
C LEU A 106 1.82 -16.72 -3.98
N HIS A 107 2.91 -17.49 -4.04
CA HIS A 107 3.27 -18.26 -5.25
C HIS A 107 2.32 -19.44 -5.52
N THR A 108 1.57 -19.88 -4.52
CA THR A 108 0.58 -20.98 -4.66
C THR A 108 -0.71 -20.52 -5.32
N LEU A 109 -0.95 -19.20 -5.38
CA LEU A 109 -2.15 -18.63 -5.95
C LEU A 109 -2.17 -18.83 -7.47
N PRO A 110 -3.35 -19.12 -8.08
CA PRO A 110 -3.44 -19.44 -9.50
C PRO A 110 -2.93 -18.31 -10.42
N GLU A 111 -2.26 -18.68 -11.51
CA GLU A 111 -1.82 -17.74 -12.57
C GLU A 111 -2.98 -17.15 -13.40
N THR A 112 -4.21 -17.64 -13.16
CA THR A 112 -5.43 -17.13 -13.79
C THR A 112 -5.89 -15.78 -13.22
N ILE A 113 -5.37 -15.37 -12.06
CA ILE A 113 -5.74 -14.11 -11.39
C ILE A 113 -5.35 -12.93 -12.27
N THR A 114 -6.33 -12.08 -12.57
CA THR A 114 -6.14 -10.83 -13.31
C THR A 114 -6.38 -9.60 -12.44
N HIS A 115 -7.09 -9.75 -11.31
CA HIS A 115 -7.34 -8.69 -10.33
C HIS A 115 -6.94 -9.17 -8.95
N PHE A 116 -5.98 -8.50 -8.33
CA PHE A 116 -5.53 -8.79 -6.99
C PHE A 116 -5.62 -7.54 -6.12
N GLU A 117 -6.23 -7.71 -4.95
CA GLU A 117 -6.35 -6.67 -3.94
C GLU A 117 -6.00 -7.23 -2.56
N LEU A 118 -5.01 -6.63 -1.92
CA LEU A 118 -4.61 -6.94 -0.55
C LEU A 118 -4.75 -5.69 0.31
N ARG A 119 -5.54 -5.78 1.37
CA ARG A 119 -5.63 -4.79 2.44
C ARG A 119 -5.13 -5.44 3.71
N TYR A 120 -3.90 -5.12 4.09
CA TYR A 120 -3.25 -5.63 5.30
C TYR A 120 -3.25 -4.55 6.37
N SER A 121 -4.35 -4.51 7.11
CA SER A 121 -4.77 -3.38 7.94
C SER A 121 -4.12 -3.42 9.31
N ARG A 122 -3.75 -2.23 9.79
CA ARG A 122 -3.31 -1.96 11.16
C ARG A 122 -3.71 -0.53 11.49
N PRO A 123 -4.23 -0.23 12.70
CA PRO A 123 -4.43 1.15 13.14
C PRO A 123 -3.11 1.93 13.09
N THR A 124 -3.19 3.25 13.09
CA THR A 124 -2.00 4.09 13.30
C THR A 124 -1.64 4.09 14.78
N PRO A 125 -0.36 4.06 15.19
CA PRO A 125 -0.02 4.21 16.59
C PRO A 125 -0.37 5.62 17.10
N ASP A 126 -1.11 5.73 18.20
CA ASP A 126 -1.51 7.04 18.78
C ASP A 126 -0.34 7.77 19.46
N ASP A 127 0.68 7.05 19.89
CA ASP A 127 1.91 7.62 20.44
C ASP A 127 3.05 7.55 19.41
N HIS A 128 3.32 8.69 18.76
CA HIS A 128 4.35 8.81 17.74
C HIS A 128 5.78 8.83 18.32
N SER A 129 5.91 8.95 19.65
CA SER A 129 7.19 8.90 20.36
C SER A 129 7.73 7.49 20.46
N LEU A 130 6.84 6.49 20.44
CA LEU A 130 7.22 5.10 20.56
C LEU A 130 8.01 4.64 19.35
N ARG A 131 9.19 4.10 19.63
CA ARG A 131 9.99 3.39 18.64
C ARG A 131 9.24 2.15 18.21
N GLN A 132 8.91 2.09 16.93
CA GLN A 132 8.24 0.94 16.34
C GLN A 132 9.24 -0.20 16.17
N GLN A 133 8.79 -1.43 16.43
CA GLN A 133 9.65 -2.59 16.35
C GLN A 133 10.02 -2.90 14.91
N ASN A 134 11.28 -3.28 14.71
CA ASN A 134 11.74 -3.79 13.42
C ASN A 134 11.33 -5.26 13.31
N ILE A 135 10.46 -5.56 12.35
CA ILE A 135 9.97 -6.92 12.06
C ILE A 135 10.64 -7.53 10.83
N ILE A 136 11.73 -6.93 10.33
CA ILE A 136 12.57 -7.58 9.32
C ILE A 136 13.35 -8.71 10.02
N PRO A 137 13.27 -9.96 9.52
CA PRO A 137 13.98 -11.08 10.13
C PRO A 137 15.49 -10.83 10.28
N PRO A 138 16.13 -11.30 11.38
CA PRO A 138 17.57 -11.14 11.57
C PRO A 138 18.37 -11.68 10.37
N GLY A 139 19.35 -10.91 9.91
CA GLY A 139 20.20 -11.27 8.77
C GLY A 139 19.63 -10.89 7.39
N GLN A 140 18.40 -10.39 7.33
CA GLN A 140 17.81 -9.86 6.10
C GLN A 140 17.87 -8.33 6.07
N THR A 141 17.85 -7.75 4.87
CA THR A 141 17.89 -6.29 4.65
C THR A 141 16.63 -5.74 4.00
N TYR A 142 15.65 -6.61 3.72
CA TYR A 142 14.42 -6.29 3.00
C TYR A 142 13.23 -7.02 3.65
N ASP A 143 12.03 -6.52 3.41
CA ASP A 143 10.79 -7.18 3.85
C ASP A 143 10.36 -8.25 2.83
N ASN A 144 10.27 -9.52 3.28
CA ASN A 144 9.95 -10.64 2.39
C ASN A 144 8.57 -10.49 1.74
N LEU A 145 7.59 -9.95 2.48
CA LEU A 145 6.24 -9.77 1.94
C LEU A 145 6.21 -8.67 0.86
N SER A 146 6.86 -7.53 1.09
CA SER A 146 7.01 -6.48 0.07
C SER A 146 7.65 -7.02 -1.21
N LYS A 147 8.71 -7.83 -1.08
CA LYS A 147 9.37 -8.48 -2.23
C LYS A 147 8.50 -9.54 -2.91
N ALA A 148 7.76 -10.34 -2.14
CA ALA A 148 6.86 -11.34 -2.69
C ALA A 148 5.70 -10.68 -3.45
N LEU A 149 5.16 -9.58 -2.93
CA LEU A 149 4.14 -8.76 -3.60
C LEU A 149 4.65 -8.11 -4.87
N TYR A 150 5.88 -7.58 -4.84
CA TYR A 150 6.55 -7.11 -6.06
C TYR A 150 6.60 -8.22 -7.11
N THR A 151 7.10 -9.41 -6.73
CA THR A 151 7.20 -10.57 -7.63
C THR A 151 5.83 -10.99 -8.17
N PHE A 152 4.82 -11.01 -7.31
CA PHE A 152 3.44 -11.31 -7.68
C PHE A 152 2.89 -10.29 -8.69
N SER A 153 3.23 -9.01 -8.52
CA SER A 153 2.76 -7.95 -9.40
C SER A 153 3.25 -8.09 -10.86
N LEU A 154 4.37 -8.81 -11.08
CA LEU A 154 4.97 -9.06 -12.39
C LEU A 154 4.28 -10.15 -13.21
N ARG A 155 3.25 -10.81 -12.67
CA ARG A 155 2.54 -11.89 -13.38
C ARG A 155 1.97 -11.41 -14.72
N GLU A 156 2.16 -12.22 -15.75
CA GLU A 156 1.83 -11.86 -17.14
C GLU A 156 0.35 -11.52 -17.34
N ASN A 157 -0.54 -12.13 -16.56
CA ASN A 157 -1.99 -11.97 -16.68
C ASN A 157 -2.57 -10.88 -15.78
N LEU A 158 -1.77 -10.26 -14.91
CA LEU A 158 -2.26 -9.31 -13.93
C LEU A 158 -2.60 -7.96 -14.58
N VAL A 159 -3.85 -7.53 -14.41
CA VAL A 159 -4.42 -6.29 -14.98
C VAL A 159 -4.60 -5.22 -13.91
N LYS A 160 -5.00 -5.63 -12.70
CA LYS A 160 -5.16 -4.74 -11.54
C LYS A 160 -4.39 -5.31 -10.35
N PHE A 161 -3.53 -4.50 -9.76
CA PHE A 161 -2.82 -4.78 -8.53
C PHE A 161 -3.06 -3.67 -7.51
N VAL A 162 -3.54 -4.04 -6.33
CA VAL A 162 -3.75 -3.14 -5.19
C VAL A 162 -3.13 -3.78 -3.95
N ALA A 163 -2.24 -3.06 -3.27
CA ALA A 163 -1.66 -3.50 -2.01
C ALA A 163 -1.62 -2.34 -1.00
N ASN A 164 -2.46 -2.41 0.03
CA ASN A 164 -2.54 -1.42 1.10
C ASN A 164 -2.07 -2.04 2.41
N GLY A 165 -1.09 -1.45 3.10
CA GLY A 165 -0.55 -2.04 4.33
C GLY A 165 0.83 -1.49 4.70
N SER A 166 1.52 -2.16 5.64
CA SER A 166 2.89 -1.81 6.05
C SER A 166 3.90 -2.46 5.09
N TRP A 167 4.52 -1.65 4.23
CA TRP A 167 5.47 -2.10 3.21
C TRP A 167 6.83 -1.41 3.31
N GLU A 168 7.87 -2.10 2.85
CA GLU A 168 9.13 -1.45 2.45
C GLU A 168 9.06 -1.03 0.99
N THR A 169 9.95 -0.12 0.57
CA THR A 169 9.99 0.37 -0.82
C THR A 169 10.32 -0.71 -1.85
N ASP A 170 10.78 -1.88 -1.40
CA ASP A 170 11.02 -3.06 -2.23
C ASP A 170 9.76 -3.56 -2.96
N ILE A 171 8.56 -3.16 -2.51
CA ILE A 171 7.30 -3.46 -3.19
C ILE A 171 7.22 -2.89 -4.62
N PHE A 172 8.07 -1.92 -4.97
CA PHE A 172 8.15 -1.33 -6.30
C PHE A 172 9.31 -1.85 -7.16
N HIS A 173 10.19 -2.71 -6.62
CA HIS A 173 11.58 -2.75 -7.08
C HIS A 173 11.97 -4.00 -7.87
N PRO A 174 12.56 -3.81 -9.06
CA PRO A 174 13.75 -4.55 -9.48
C PRO A 174 14.98 -3.69 -9.24
N SER A 175 16.04 -4.30 -8.68
CA SER A 175 17.35 -3.66 -8.56
C SER A 175 17.79 -3.05 -9.89
N ASP A 176 18.55 -1.95 -9.86
CA ASP A 176 19.11 -1.31 -11.07
C ASP A 176 19.90 -2.31 -11.96
N LYS A 177 20.23 -3.49 -11.44
CA LYS A 177 20.94 -4.55 -12.14
C LYS A 177 20.02 -5.53 -12.89
N ASP A 178 18.71 -5.52 -12.63
CA ASP A 178 17.75 -6.51 -13.15
C ASP A 178 16.85 -5.97 -14.28
N ILE A 179 16.90 -4.66 -14.56
CA ILE A 179 16.09 -4.04 -15.61
C ILE A 179 16.77 -4.23 -16.97
N THR A 180 16.58 -5.42 -17.54
CA THR A 180 16.75 -5.61 -18.98
C THR A 180 15.58 -4.97 -19.73
N LEU A 181 15.71 -4.74 -21.04
CA LEU A 181 14.78 -4.04 -21.95
C LEU A 181 13.35 -4.65 -22.06
N VAL A 182 12.93 -5.47 -21.11
CA VAL A 182 11.65 -6.20 -21.10
C VAL A 182 10.58 -5.37 -20.37
N SER A 183 9.35 -5.37 -20.91
CA SER A 183 8.19 -4.86 -20.19
C SER A 183 7.91 -5.77 -18.99
N LEU A 184 8.09 -5.23 -17.79
CA LEU A 184 7.93 -5.95 -16.52
C LEU A 184 6.45 -6.19 -16.16
N TRP A 185 5.55 -5.32 -16.63
CA TRP A 185 4.11 -5.37 -16.35
C TRP A 185 3.29 -5.34 -17.65
N PRO A 186 3.27 -6.45 -18.43
CA PRO A 186 2.81 -6.43 -19.82
C PRO A 186 1.30 -6.14 -19.98
N LYS A 187 0.48 -6.49 -18.99
CA LYS A 187 -0.98 -6.31 -19.03
C LYS A 187 -1.52 -5.35 -17.95
N MET A 188 -0.66 -4.79 -17.11
CA MET A 188 -1.07 -3.95 -16.00
C MET A 188 -1.77 -2.68 -16.49
N GLU A 189 -3.00 -2.46 -16.05
CA GLU A 189 -3.78 -1.25 -16.33
C GLU A 189 -3.95 -0.38 -15.07
N THR A 190 -3.99 -0.99 -13.88
CA THR A 190 -4.17 -0.31 -12.61
C THR A 190 -3.17 -0.80 -11.57
N TYR A 191 -2.29 0.09 -11.11
CA TYR A 191 -1.29 -0.23 -10.09
C TYR A 191 -1.45 0.69 -8.87
N GLN A 192 -1.80 0.14 -7.72
CA GLN A 192 -2.01 0.92 -6.50
C GLN A 192 -1.25 0.34 -5.32
N VAL A 193 -0.51 1.20 -4.61
CA VAL A 193 0.15 0.84 -3.36
C VAL A 193 -0.16 1.89 -2.29
N GLY A 194 -0.83 1.48 -1.22
CA GLY A 194 -1.05 2.29 -0.03
C GLY A 194 -0.09 1.86 1.08
N PHE A 195 0.67 2.80 1.63
CA PHE A 195 1.51 2.59 2.79
C PHE A 195 0.79 3.00 4.06
N LEU A 196 0.90 2.20 5.10
CA LEU A 196 0.68 2.65 6.47
C LEU A 196 1.80 3.60 6.93
N PRO A 197 1.56 4.46 7.93
CA PRO A 197 2.53 5.47 8.38
C PRO A 197 3.86 4.91 8.91
N VAL A 198 3.93 3.60 9.21
CA VAL A 198 5.10 2.92 9.74
C VAL A 198 5.45 1.72 8.85
N THR A 199 6.71 1.64 8.46
CA THR A 199 7.29 0.55 7.65
C THR A 199 7.59 -0.70 8.50
N PRO A 200 7.78 -1.88 7.88
CA PRO A 200 8.24 -3.09 8.56
C PRO A 200 9.57 -2.91 9.31
N SER A 201 10.48 -2.06 8.81
CA SER A 201 11.73 -1.71 9.53
C SER A 201 11.53 -0.81 10.76
N GLY A 202 10.29 -0.45 11.10
CA GLY A 202 9.94 0.42 12.22
C GLY A 202 10.17 1.91 11.94
N LYS A 203 10.41 2.30 10.68
CA LYS A 203 10.59 3.70 10.29
C LYS A 203 9.24 4.35 10.02
N TRP A 204 9.06 5.55 10.55
CA TRP A 204 7.95 6.41 10.22
C TRP A 204 8.14 7.03 8.83
N LEU A 205 7.05 7.09 8.06
CA LEU A 205 7.00 7.79 6.78
C LEU A 205 6.79 9.29 6.94
N ALA A 206 6.52 9.77 8.15
CA ALA A 206 6.33 11.17 8.48
C ALA A 206 7.38 11.67 9.48
N ILE A 207 7.81 12.91 9.29
CA ILE A 207 8.73 13.60 10.20
C ILE A 207 7.97 14.35 11.30
N ASP A 208 8.65 14.56 12.42
CA ASP A 208 8.20 15.52 13.44
C ASP A 208 8.16 16.92 12.82
N HIS A 209 7.07 17.65 13.05
CA HIS A 209 6.91 19.00 12.56
C HIS A 209 6.24 19.89 13.61
N PRO A 210 6.77 21.10 13.88
CA PRO A 210 6.21 21.99 14.89
C PRO A 210 4.73 22.33 14.66
N SER A 211 4.28 22.40 13.41
CA SER A 211 2.88 22.71 13.09
C SER A 211 1.91 21.56 13.34
N THR A 212 2.38 20.32 13.55
CA THR A 212 1.52 19.19 13.91
C THR A 212 1.36 19.01 15.41
N ARG A 213 2.31 19.51 16.22
CA ARG A 213 2.20 19.52 17.68
C ARG A 213 1.05 20.39 18.19
N LEU A 214 0.63 21.40 17.43
CA LEU A 214 -0.44 22.34 17.82
C LEU A 214 -1.87 21.75 17.69
N ARG A 215 -2.03 20.50 17.25
CA ARG A 215 -3.35 19.86 17.13
C ARG A 215 -3.79 19.11 18.40
N GLU A 216 -2.94 19.09 19.43
CA GLU A 216 -3.25 18.52 20.76
C GLU A 216 -4.36 19.27 21.50
N GLU A 217 -4.58 20.57 21.24
CA GLU A 217 -5.57 21.37 21.99
C GLU A 217 -7.05 21.12 21.60
N TYR A 218 -7.36 20.29 20.60
CA TYR A 218 -8.73 20.11 20.08
C TYR A 218 -9.24 18.65 20.03
N LEU A 219 -8.60 17.70 20.71
CA LEU A 219 -9.13 16.34 20.88
C LEU A 219 -10.05 16.30 22.12
N TRP A 220 -11.28 16.79 21.93
CA TRP A 220 -12.38 16.71 22.90
C TRP A 220 -13.00 15.31 22.95
N PHE A 221 -12.28 14.33 23.48
CA PHE A 221 -12.92 13.10 23.98
C PHE A 221 -12.80 13.11 25.50
N GLU A 222 -13.91 13.46 26.16
CA GLU A 222 -14.03 13.62 27.62
C GLU A 222 -13.87 12.31 28.44
N ASP A 223 -13.46 11.19 27.84
CA ASP A 223 -13.35 9.90 28.55
C ASP A 223 -12.16 9.01 28.14
N SER A 224 -11.18 9.50 27.38
CA SER A 224 -9.97 8.71 27.07
C SER A 224 -8.76 9.16 27.89
N ASP A 225 -8.41 8.41 28.94
CA ASP A 225 -7.18 8.58 29.74
C ASP A 225 -5.88 8.32 28.94
N VAL A 226 -5.95 8.10 27.62
CA VAL A 226 -4.79 7.83 26.76
C VAL A 226 -4.40 9.10 26.01
N VAL A 227 -3.48 9.87 26.60
CA VAL A 227 -2.84 11.01 25.92
C VAL A 227 -1.77 10.48 24.96
N GLY A 228 -2.16 10.17 23.73
CA GLY A 228 -1.21 9.83 22.66
C GLY A 228 -0.45 11.07 22.17
N THR A 229 0.89 11.00 22.07
CA THR A 229 1.69 12.12 21.53
C THR A 229 1.72 12.09 20.00
N ILE A 230 0.84 12.85 19.35
CA ILE A 230 0.72 12.92 17.89
C ILE A 230 1.46 14.15 17.37
N PHE A 231 2.73 13.99 17.00
CA PHE A 231 3.57 15.12 16.56
C PHE A 231 4.10 15.02 15.12
N ARG A 232 3.86 13.90 14.44
CA ARG A 232 4.34 13.70 13.06
C ARG A 232 3.33 14.23 12.07
N GLY A 233 3.82 14.85 11.00
CA GLY A 233 2.96 15.50 10.02
C GLY A 233 3.36 15.19 8.58
N PRO A 234 4.22 16.03 7.97
CA PRO A 234 4.58 15.88 6.57
C PRO A 234 5.32 14.57 6.30
N VAL A 235 5.22 14.11 5.05
CA VAL A 235 6.01 12.99 4.56
C VAL A 235 7.51 13.26 4.76
N ASP A 236 8.28 12.23 5.13
CA ASP A 236 9.73 12.30 5.17
C ASP A 236 10.26 12.57 3.75
N PRO A 237 10.99 13.68 3.52
CA PRO A 237 11.55 14.00 2.23
C PRO A 237 12.46 12.88 1.67
N ARG A 238 13.11 12.10 2.53
CA ARG A 238 13.95 10.97 2.11
C ARG A 238 13.11 9.82 1.56
N PHE A 239 11.94 9.57 2.15
CA PHE A 239 10.99 8.58 1.63
C PHE A 239 10.43 9.05 0.29
N ALA A 240 9.91 10.28 0.22
CA ALA A 240 9.39 10.87 -1.02
C ALA A 240 10.42 10.84 -2.17
N LYS A 241 11.66 11.24 -1.90
CA LYS A 241 12.78 11.17 -2.85
C LYS A 241 13.04 9.75 -3.36
N ARG A 242 12.87 8.74 -2.52
CA ARG A 242 13.09 7.34 -2.88
C ARG A 242 11.97 6.76 -3.73
N VAL A 243 10.71 7.05 -3.40
CA VAL A 243 9.55 6.44 -4.07
C VAL A 243 9.23 7.07 -5.43
N LEU A 244 9.54 8.36 -5.62
CA LEU A 244 9.23 9.06 -6.86
C LEU A 244 9.88 8.41 -8.09
N PRO A 245 11.20 8.12 -8.13
CA PRO A 245 11.81 7.40 -9.24
C PRO A 245 11.27 5.97 -9.39
N LEU A 246 11.00 5.27 -8.28
CA LEU A 246 10.49 3.89 -8.33
C LEU A 246 9.14 3.81 -9.05
N LEU A 247 8.21 4.71 -8.71
CA LEU A 247 6.91 4.80 -9.37
C LEU A 247 7.04 5.19 -10.84
N GLY A 248 7.95 6.12 -11.16
CA GLY A 248 8.25 6.46 -12.55
C GLY A 248 8.65 5.22 -13.35
N ARG A 249 9.52 4.35 -12.79
CA ARG A 249 9.92 3.09 -13.44
C ARG A 249 8.77 2.11 -13.60
N VAL A 250 7.90 1.98 -12.58
CA VAL A 250 6.67 1.18 -12.71
C VAL A 250 5.86 1.66 -13.90
N ALA A 251 5.66 2.97 -14.03
CA ALA A 251 4.95 3.56 -15.17
C ALA A 251 5.65 3.31 -16.51
N THR A 252 6.96 3.52 -16.60
CA THR A 252 7.76 3.27 -17.82
C THR A 252 7.66 1.83 -18.31
N HIS A 253 7.69 0.85 -17.40
CA HIS A 253 7.69 -0.58 -17.75
C HIS A 253 6.29 -1.23 -17.82
N SER A 254 5.23 -0.42 -17.67
CA SER A 254 3.82 -0.84 -17.75
C SER A 254 3.14 -0.25 -18.99
N PRO A 255 3.29 -0.84 -20.19
CA PRO A 255 2.84 -0.24 -21.46
C PRO A 255 1.32 -0.06 -21.59
N LYS A 256 0.52 -0.75 -20.75
CA LYS A 256 -0.95 -0.64 -20.74
C LYS A 256 -1.48 0.15 -19.56
N LEU A 257 -0.62 0.80 -18.78
CA LEU A 257 -1.00 1.49 -17.56
C LEU A 257 -1.98 2.63 -17.85
N LYS A 258 -3.18 2.54 -17.28
CA LYS A 258 -4.22 3.58 -17.37
C LYS A 258 -4.21 4.46 -16.13
N SER A 259 -3.95 3.87 -14.96
CA SER A 259 -3.90 4.58 -13.70
C SER A 259 -2.88 3.95 -12.76
N MET A 260 -2.14 4.79 -12.04
CA MET A 260 -1.35 4.35 -10.90
C MET A 260 -1.52 5.33 -9.74
N LYS A 261 -1.55 4.80 -8.53
CA LYS A 261 -1.72 5.57 -7.30
C LYS A 261 -0.78 5.07 -6.21
N MET A 262 -0.12 5.99 -5.52
CA MET A 262 0.58 5.70 -4.29
C MET A 262 0.09 6.62 -3.20
N ASP A 263 -0.28 6.04 -2.06
CA ASP A 263 -0.70 6.77 -0.87
C ASP A 263 0.30 6.51 0.24
N ALA A 264 0.86 7.54 0.85
CA ALA A 264 1.50 7.40 2.14
C ALA A 264 0.49 7.78 3.22
N GLY A 265 0.21 6.86 4.14
CA GLY A 265 -0.72 7.00 5.26
C GLY A 265 -0.21 7.97 6.34
N VAL A 266 0.29 9.13 5.92
CA VAL A 266 0.80 10.18 6.81
C VAL A 266 -0.31 11.18 7.13
N PRO A 267 -0.35 11.78 8.33
CA PRO A 267 -1.43 12.70 8.73
C PRO A 267 -1.59 13.93 7.84
N SER A 268 -0.54 14.31 7.12
CA SER A 268 -0.52 15.47 6.22
C SER A 268 -0.95 15.17 4.80
N GLU A 269 -1.36 13.93 4.52
CA GLU A 269 -1.68 13.39 3.21
C GLU A 269 -0.47 13.48 2.26
N TYR A 270 -0.14 12.36 1.60
CA TYR A 270 0.86 12.39 0.53
C TYR A 270 0.47 11.36 -0.51
N HIS A 271 0.01 11.86 -1.65
CA HIS A 271 -0.51 11.04 -2.73
C HIS A 271 0.24 11.36 -4.02
N ILE A 272 0.62 10.31 -4.73
CA ILE A 272 1.18 10.39 -6.07
C ILE A 272 0.22 9.67 -7.01
N TRP A 273 -0.16 10.34 -8.08
CA TRP A 273 -1.06 9.81 -9.09
C TRP A 273 -0.41 9.88 -10.46
N TYR A 274 -0.60 8.83 -11.23
CA TYR A 274 -0.39 8.81 -12.66
C TYR A 274 -1.72 8.57 -13.36
N SER A 275 -1.95 9.33 -14.42
CA SER A 275 -3.07 9.12 -15.33
C SER A 275 -2.52 8.93 -16.73
N GLY A 276 -2.78 7.77 -17.31
CA GLY A 276 -2.45 7.50 -18.70
C GLY A 276 -3.33 8.30 -19.65
N ARG A 277 -2.94 8.33 -20.94
CA ARG A 277 -3.69 9.02 -21.98
C ARG A 277 -5.05 8.35 -22.19
N MET A 278 -6.14 9.06 -21.89
CA MET A 278 -7.49 8.59 -22.20
C MET A 278 -7.72 8.67 -23.72
N HIS A 279 -7.88 7.52 -24.39
CA HIS A 279 -8.38 7.49 -25.76
C HIS A 279 -9.90 7.69 -25.75
N GLY A 280 -10.36 8.95 -25.83
CA GLY A 280 -11.78 9.28 -25.90
C GLY A 280 -12.06 10.70 -26.40
N ASN A 281 -13.28 10.90 -26.90
CA ASN A 281 -13.83 12.12 -27.52
C ASN A 281 -14.05 13.31 -26.55
N GLY A 282 -13.20 13.45 -25.52
CA GLY A 282 -13.20 14.60 -24.62
C GLY A 282 -12.64 15.86 -25.29
N THR A 283 -12.97 17.03 -24.74
CA THR A 283 -12.35 18.32 -25.11
C THR A 283 -10.81 18.25 -24.98
N GLU A 284 -10.06 19.06 -25.74
CA GLU A 284 -8.58 19.08 -25.65
C GLU A 284 -8.05 19.27 -24.22
N GLU A 285 -8.78 20.00 -23.38
CA GLU A 285 -8.46 20.22 -21.97
C GLU A 285 -8.64 18.94 -21.11
N SER A 286 -9.61 18.09 -21.48
CA SER A 286 -9.81 16.76 -20.88
C SER A 286 -8.70 15.76 -21.25
N LYS A 287 -7.98 16.02 -22.34
CA LYS A 287 -6.87 15.18 -22.85
C LYS A 287 -5.53 15.51 -22.20
N ARG A 288 -5.41 16.64 -21.49
CA ARG A 288 -4.20 17.09 -20.76
C ARG A 288 -4.28 16.74 -19.28
N LYS A 289 -4.48 15.46 -18.94
CA LYS A 289 -4.28 15.02 -17.55
C LYS A 289 -2.79 14.99 -17.24
N ALA A 290 -2.43 15.36 -16.01
CA ALA A 290 -1.05 15.27 -15.55
C ALA A 290 -0.57 13.83 -15.63
N CYS A 291 0.58 13.64 -16.29
CA CYS A 291 1.31 12.37 -16.26
C CYS A 291 1.65 12.03 -14.80
N MET A 292 2.03 13.04 -14.01
CA MET A 292 2.25 12.91 -12.57
C MET A 292 1.53 14.01 -11.81
N LYS A 293 0.80 13.63 -10.76
CA LYS A 293 0.21 14.57 -9.79
C LYS A 293 0.64 14.21 -8.38
N ILE A 294 1.16 15.20 -7.65
CA ILE A 294 1.57 15.06 -6.24
C ILE A 294 0.69 15.99 -5.39
N THR A 295 0.07 15.45 -4.34
CA THR A 295 -0.80 16.21 -3.42
C THR A 295 -0.45 15.89 -1.97
N GLY A 296 -0.58 16.88 -1.08
CA GLY A 296 -0.15 16.77 0.32
C GLY A 296 0.29 18.10 0.94
N LYS A 297 0.90 18.07 2.13
CA LYS A 297 1.46 19.26 2.81
C LYS A 297 2.98 19.18 2.92
N PHE A 298 3.65 20.32 2.72
CA PHE A 298 5.11 20.48 2.77
C PHE A 298 5.84 19.47 1.87
N ILE A 299 5.30 19.26 0.69
CA ILE A 299 5.81 18.30 -0.28
C ILE A 299 7.24 18.69 -0.69
N PRO A 300 8.18 17.75 -0.81
CA PRO A 300 9.50 18.04 -1.36
C PRO A 300 9.45 18.17 -2.89
N LYS A 301 10.30 19.03 -3.46
CA LYS A 301 10.46 19.14 -4.92
C LYS A 301 11.03 17.84 -5.49
N PRO A 302 10.45 17.29 -6.58
CA PRO A 302 11.08 16.20 -7.32
C PRO A 302 12.49 16.60 -7.76
N ASP A 303 13.46 15.73 -7.56
CA ASP A 303 14.82 15.95 -8.02
C ASP A 303 15.00 15.56 -9.50
N GLU A 304 16.19 15.80 -10.05
CA GLU A 304 16.48 15.51 -11.45
C GLU A 304 16.36 14.02 -11.81
N GLU A 305 16.65 13.12 -10.86
CA GLU A 305 16.47 11.69 -11.09
C GLU A 305 15.00 11.33 -11.26
N ALA A 306 14.14 11.78 -10.35
CA ALA A 306 12.70 11.60 -10.48
C ALA A 306 12.20 12.21 -11.79
N LEU A 307 12.55 13.47 -12.09
CA LEU A 307 12.11 14.12 -13.32
C LEU A 307 12.55 13.36 -14.58
N ARG A 308 13.79 12.86 -14.62
CA ARG A 308 14.29 12.04 -15.74
C ARG A 308 13.43 10.79 -15.95
N VAL A 309 13.19 10.00 -14.91
CA VAL A 309 12.40 8.77 -15.04
C VAL A 309 10.94 9.07 -15.43
N TRP A 310 10.35 10.15 -14.92
CA TRP A 310 9.00 10.54 -15.30
C TRP A 310 8.90 11.08 -16.73
N ARG A 311 9.97 11.65 -17.30
CA ARG A 311 10.04 11.93 -18.75
C ARG A 311 10.02 10.64 -19.55
N GLU A 312 10.83 9.66 -19.17
CA GLU A 312 10.83 8.33 -19.81
C GLU A 312 9.44 7.67 -19.75
N ALA A 313 8.75 7.78 -18.60
CA ALA A 313 7.38 7.30 -18.44
C ALA A 313 6.38 8.07 -19.33
N ALA A 314 6.56 9.38 -19.51
CA ALA A 314 5.72 10.17 -20.42
C ALA A 314 5.94 9.74 -21.89
N GLU A 315 7.20 9.60 -22.30
CA GLU A 315 7.61 9.16 -23.64
C GLU A 315 7.09 7.74 -23.96
N ALA A 316 7.25 6.79 -23.03
CA ALA A 316 6.79 5.41 -23.19
C ALA A 316 5.28 5.30 -23.44
N HIS A 317 4.52 6.31 -23.00
CA HIS A 317 3.07 6.39 -23.13
C HIS A 317 2.61 7.42 -24.17
N GLY A 318 3.53 8.01 -24.94
CA GLY A 318 3.23 8.97 -26.00
C GLY A 318 2.49 10.23 -25.50
N GLN A 319 2.90 10.74 -24.33
CA GLN A 319 2.36 11.94 -23.69
C GLN A 319 3.48 12.91 -23.30
N GLU A 320 3.16 14.20 -23.18
CA GLU A 320 4.08 15.21 -22.65
C GLU A 320 4.17 15.10 -21.11
N LEU A 321 5.35 15.39 -20.55
CA LEU A 321 5.50 15.42 -19.10
C LEU A 321 4.79 16.65 -18.53
N TYR A 322 3.61 16.41 -17.96
CA TYR A 322 2.86 17.39 -17.20
C TYR A 322 2.83 17.01 -15.71
N LEU A 323 3.40 17.88 -14.87
CA LEU A 323 3.43 17.74 -13.42
C LEU A 323 2.43 18.70 -12.76
N GLU A 324 1.50 18.15 -11.99
CA GLU A 324 0.66 18.92 -11.07
C GLU A 324 1.16 18.72 -9.63
N TRP A 325 1.44 19.82 -8.95
CA TRP A 325 1.86 19.79 -7.55
C TRP A 325 0.94 20.70 -6.71
N ASN A 326 0.17 20.08 -5.82
CA ASN A 326 -0.71 20.76 -4.88
C ASN A 326 -0.20 20.66 -3.44
N ASP A 327 0.50 21.69 -2.97
CA ASP A 327 0.93 21.81 -1.57
C ASP A 327 -0.09 22.61 -0.75
N HIS A 328 -0.87 21.91 0.07
CA HIS A 328 -1.92 22.50 0.91
C HIS A 328 -1.37 23.40 2.02
N SER A 329 -0.07 23.33 2.35
CA SER A 329 0.53 24.18 3.40
C SER A 329 0.86 25.59 2.92
N ARG A 330 1.08 25.77 1.61
CA ARG A 330 1.55 27.04 1.04
C ARG A 330 0.52 27.73 0.17
N ASN A 331 -0.53 27.03 -0.24
CA ASN A 331 -1.65 27.55 -1.03
C ASN A 331 -1.29 28.13 -2.43
N PRO A 332 -0.31 27.57 -3.19
CA PRO A 332 -0.39 27.60 -4.64
C PRO A 332 -0.50 26.20 -5.22
N ARG A 333 -1.57 25.92 -5.99
CA ARG A 333 -1.51 24.88 -7.00
C ARG A 333 -0.43 25.29 -8.00
N ARG A 334 0.63 24.50 -8.11
CA ARG A 334 1.70 24.72 -9.11
C ARG A 334 1.52 23.71 -10.23
N LYS A 335 1.62 24.21 -11.45
CA LYS A 335 1.58 23.43 -12.69
C LYS A 335 2.89 23.70 -13.41
N GLU A 336 3.70 22.67 -13.60
CA GLU A 336 4.96 22.76 -14.34
C GLU A 336 4.85 21.89 -15.59
N TYR A 337 5.05 22.52 -16.74
CA TYR A 337 5.17 21.85 -18.03
C TYR A 337 6.65 21.68 -18.31
N PHE A 338 7.05 20.46 -18.66
CA PHE A 338 8.39 20.17 -19.11
C PHE A 338 8.30 19.85 -20.60
N GLU A 339 8.91 20.70 -21.43
CA GLU A 339 9.09 20.47 -22.87
C GLU A 339 10.03 19.30 -23.13
#